data_AF-A0A914DB78-F1
#
_entry.id   AF-A0A914DB78-F1
#
_cell.length_a   1.000
_cell.length_b   1.000
_cell.length_c   1.000
_cell.angle_alpha   90.00
_cell.angle_beta   90.00
_cell.angle_gamma   90.00
#
_symmetry.space_group_name_H-M   'P 1'
#
loop_
_entity.id
_entity.type
_entity.pdbx_description
1 polymer ?
#
loop_
_entity_poly.entity_id
_entity_poly.type
_entity_poly.pdbx_seq_one_letter_code
_entity_poly.pdbx_strand_id
1 'polypeptide(L)'
;MKFLQLSQDEISYLLAHTLWNVQDIPGLSSDAIRVADDLSQQIANDLHEYYTYEMRLPNYANRLIKMTKLIDCAKEIAKDNQEVSMMSKIFDIFHIESSGCL
;
A
#
# COMPACT_ATOMS: atom_id res chain seq x y z
N MET A 1 5.79 -22.83 7.05
CA MET A 1 4.82 -21.93 6.39
C MET A 1 5.02 -22.02 4.88
N LYS A 2 3.95 -22.20 4.08
CA LYS A 2 4.06 -22.12 2.61
C LYS A 2 4.10 -20.65 2.19
N PHE A 3 5.06 -20.26 1.37
CA PHE A 3 5.16 -18.92 0.81
C PHE A 3 3.93 -18.62 -0.07
N LEU A 4 3.39 -17.40 0.05
CA LEU A 4 2.34 -16.92 -0.85
C LEU A 4 3.01 -16.46 -2.15
N GLN A 5 2.93 -17.27 -3.20
CA GLN A 5 3.42 -16.88 -4.51
C GLN A 5 2.35 -16.04 -5.20
N LEU A 6 2.58 -14.74 -5.33
CA LEU A 6 1.64 -13.81 -5.97
C LEU A 6 1.76 -13.87 -7.50
N SER A 7 0.62 -13.80 -8.18
CA SER A 7 0.61 -13.61 -9.64
C SER A 7 0.83 -12.14 -10.00
N GLN A 8 1.08 -11.86 -11.29
CA GLN A 8 1.19 -10.50 -11.78
C GLN A 8 -0.12 -9.72 -11.56
N ASP A 9 -1.27 -10.35 -11.78
CA ASP A 9 -2.60 -9.74 -11.59
C ASP A 9 -2.85 -9.36 -10.13
N GLU A 10 -2.44 -10.23 -9.20
CA GLU A 10 -2.54 -9.95 -7.78
C GLU A 10 -1.60 -8.82 -7.34
N ILE A 11 -0.40 -8.73 -7.90
CA ILE A 11 0.52 -7.61 -7.63
C ILE A 11 -0.07 -6.30 -8.15
N SER A 12 -0.63 -6.30 -9.37
CA SER A 12 -1.35 -5.15 -9.93
C SER A 12 -2.50 -4.71 -9.03
N TYR A 13 -3.29 -5.67 -8.53
CA TYR A 13 -4.34 -5.40 -7.57
C TYR A 13 -3.81 -4.76 -6.28
N LEU A 14 -2.74 -5.31 -5.69
CA LEU A 14 -2.15 -4.79 -4.45
C LEU A 14 -1.69 -3.34 -4.60
N LEU A 15 -1.05 -3.02 -5.73
CA LEU A 15 -0.59 -1.67 -6.05
C LEU A 15 -1.77 -0.72 -6.21
N ALA A 16 -2.77 -1.12 -6.99
CA ALA A 16 -3.95 -0.30 -7.24
C ALA A 16 -4.76 -0.08 -5.95
N HIS A 17 -4.97 -1.13 -5.15
CA HIS A 17 -5.62 -1.03 -3.85
C HIS A 17 -4.88 -0.07 -2.90
N THR A 18 -3.55 -0.09 -2.90
CA THR A 18 -2.75 0.83 -2.07
C THR A 18 -2.86 2.27 -2.57
N LEU A 19 -2.87 2.48 -3.89
CA LEU A 19 -2.95 3.79 -4.53
C LEU A 19 -4.31 4.48 -4.29
N TRP A 20 -5.40 3.72 -4.43
CA TRP A 20 -6.77 4.26 -4.36
C TRP A 20 -7.36 4.26 -2.94
N ASN A 21 -6.62 3.76 -1.95
CA ASN A 21 -6.99 3.88 -0.54
C ASN A 21 -6.74 5.30 -0.02
N VAL A 22 -7.59 6.25 -0.43
CA VAL A 22 -7.43 7.70 -0.19
C VAL A 22 -8.25 8.24 0.97
N GLN A 23 -8.99 7.39 1.70
CA GLN A 23 -9.92 7.80 2.76
C GLN A 23 -9.24 8.59 3.89
N ASP A 24 -7.95 8.34 4.13
CA ASP A 24 -7.16 8.98 5.18
C ASP A 24 -6.44 10.25 4.73
N ILE A 25 -6.66 10.73 3.49
CA ILE A 25 -5.98 11.91 2.94
C ILE A 25 -6.77 13.18 3.26
N PRO A 26 -6.26 14.07 4.14
CA PRO A 26 -6.96 15.30 4.47
C PRO A 26 -6.99 16.26 3.28
N GLY A 27 -8.14 16.91 3.06
CA GLY A 27 -8.30 17.95 2.02
C GLY A 27 -8.69 17.42 0.64
N LEU A 28 -8.96 16.12 0.48
CA LEU A 28 -9.52 15.58 -0.76
C LEU A 28 -10.98 16.03 -0.94
N SER A 29 -11.38 16.30 -2.19
CA SER A 29 -12.78 16.61 -2.50
C SER A 29 -13.67 15.37 -2.41
N SER A 30 -14.96 15.56 -2.13
CA SER A 30 -15.94 14.47 -2.13
C SER A 30 -15.99 13.75 -3.48
N ASP A 31 -15.81 14.47 -4.58
CA ASP A 31 -15.78 13.89 -5.92
C ASP A 31 -14.55 12.99 -6.12
N ALA A 32 -13.38 13.39 -5.62
CA ALA A 32 -12.17 12.59 -5.71
C ALA A 32 -12.29 11.30 -4.88
N ILE A 33 -12.88 11.38 -3.68
CA ILE A 33 -13.16 10.20 -2.85
C ILE A 33 -14.13 9.25 -3.57
N ARG A 34 -15.21 9.80 -4.15
CA ARG A 34 -16.17 8.99 -4.92
C ARG A 34 -15.52 8.27 -6.09
N VAL A 35 -14.68 8.96 -6.86
CA VAL A 35 -13.94 8.36 -7.98
C VAL A 35 -13.00 7.25 -7.49
N ALA A 36 -12.32 7.46 -6.35
CA ALA A 36 -11.43 6.44 -5.79
C ALA A 36 -12.21 5.20 -5.30
N ASP A 37 -13.39 5.39 -4.70
CA ASP A 37 -14.27 4.27 -4.30
C ASP A 37 -14.80 3.51 -5.52
N ASP A 38 -15.26 4.23 -6.56
CA ASP A 38 -15.73 3.64 -7.82
C ASP A 38 -14.62 2.79 -8.48
N LEU A 39 -13.39 3.31 -8.54
CA LEU A 39 -12.22 2.58 -9.06
C LEU A 39 -11.85 1.38 -8.19
N SER A 40 -11.87 1.54 -6.86
CA SER A 40 -11.57 0.45 -5.93
C SER A 40 -12.55 -0.71 -6.09
N GLN A 41 -13.83 -0.41 -6.33
CA GLN A 41 -14.84 -1.43 -6.60
C GLN A 41 -14.60 -2.14 -7.94
N GLN A 42 -14.22 -1.41 -8.98
CA GLN A 42 -13.87 -2.01 -10.29
C GLN A 42 -12.67 -2.96 -10.14
N ILE A 43 -11.60 -2.51 -9.49
CA ILE A 43 -10.39 -3.32 -9.25
C ILE A 43 -10.73 -4.59 -8.43
N ALA A 44 -11.62 -4.50 -7.45
CA ALA A 44 -12.07 -5.66 -6.68
C ALA A 44 -12.88 -6.66 -7.52
N ASN A 45 -13.71 -6.16 -8.45
CA ASN A 45 -14.45 -7.00 -9.39
C ASN A 45 -13.49 -7.70 -10.38
N ASP A 46 -12.51 -6.98 -10.93
CA ASP A 46 -11.51 -7.55 -11.84
C ASP A 46 -10.72 -8.69 -11.16
N LEU A 47 -10.34 -8.50 -9.89
CA LEU A 47 -9.68 -9.55 -9.12
C LEU A 47 -10.61 -10.76 -8.87
N HIS A 48 -11.89 -10.51 -8.60
CA HIS A 48 -12.88 -11.59 -8.45
C HIS A 48 -13.03 -12.39 -9.76
N GLU A 49 -13.10 -11.71 -10.89
CA GLU A 49 -13.19 -12.33 -12.22
C GLU A 49 -11.94 -13.16 -12.52
N TYR A 50 -10.75 -12.61 -12.26
CA TYR A 50 -9.48 -13.33 -12.38
C TYR A 50 -9.47 -14.63 -11.57
N TYR A 51 -9.88 -14.58 -10.30
CA TYR A 51 -9.94 -15.78 -9.47
C TYR A 51 -10.99 -16.79 -9.96
N THR A 52 -12.11 -16.32 -10.49
CA THR A 52 -13.25 -17.15 -10.87
C THR A 52 -13.04 -17.83 -12.23
N TYR A 53 -12.58 -17.07 -13.22
CA TYR A 53 -12.52 -17.52 -14.61
C TYR A 53 -11.15 -18.06 -15.00
N GLU A 54 -10.07 -17.38 -14.57
CA GLU A 54 -8.71 -17.76 -14.97
C GLU A 54 -8.11 -18.79 -14.02
N MET A 55 -8.07 -18.48 -12.72
CA MET A 55 -7.53 -19.41 -11.72
C MET A 55 -8.50 -20.55 -11.37
N ARG A 56 -9.79 -20.37 -11.67
CA ARG A 56 -10.89 -21.29 -11.32
C ARG A 56 -10.82 -21.71 -9.85
N LEU A 57 -10.58 -20.74 -8.98
CA LEU A 57 -10.36 -20.95 -7.56
C LEU A 57 -11.62 -20.56 -6.78
N PRO A 58 -12.51 -21.51 -6.44
CA PRO A 58 -13.79 -21.18 -5.81
C PRO A 58 -13.67 -20.61 -4.38
N ASN A 59 -12.52 -20.79 -3.72
CA ASN A 59 -12.28 -20.29 -2.36
C ASN A 59 -10.94 -19.55 -2.26
N TYR A 60 -10.94 -18.30 -2.75
CA TYR A 60 -9.79 -17.40 -2.70
C TYR A 60 -9.80 -16.48 -1.46
N ALA A 61 -10.80 -16.58 -0.58
CA ALA A 61 -10.93 -15.69 0.59
C ALA A 61 -9.69 -15.73 1.52
N ASN A 62 -9.15 -16.92 1.80
CA ASN A 62 -7.92 -17.07 2.59
C ASN A 62 -6.71 -16.43 1.89
N ARG A 63 -6.72 -16.37 0.56
CA ARG A 63 -5.65 -15.75 -0.22
C ARG A 63 -5.74 -14.23 -0.14
N LEU A 64 -6.96 -13.69 -0.29
CA LEU A 64 -7.25 -12.28 -0.11
C LEU A 64 -6.86 -11.79 1.29
N ILE A 65 -7.20 -12.53 2.35
CA ILE A 65 -6.79 -12.18 3.73
C ILE A 65 -5.27 -12.08 3.86
N LYS A 66 -4.51 -12.97 3.22
CA LYS A 66 -3.04 -12.89 3.26
C LYS A 66 -2.50 -11.71 2.47
N MET A 67 -3.12 -11.38 1.33
CA MET A 67 -2.80 -10.20 0.53
C MET A 67 -3.05 -8.90 1.31
N THR A 68 -4.18 -8.79 2.01
CA THR A 68 -4.46 -7.63 2.88
C THR A 68 -3.41 -7.50 3.98
N LYS A 69 -3.05 -8.60 4.65
CA LYS A 69 -1.97 -8.58 5.66
C LYS A 69 -0.61 -8.14 5.10
N LEU A 70 -0.32 -8.46 3.83
CA LEU A 70 0.89 -7.98 3.17
C LEU A 70 0.86 -6.47 2.96
N ILE A 71 -0.30 -5.90 2.60
CA ILE A 71 -0.48 -4.45 2.47
C ILE A 71 -0.27 -3.77 3.82
N ASP A 72 -0.88 -4.29 4.88
CA ASP A 72 -0.74 -3.73 6.23
C ASP A 72 0.73 -3.71 6.69
N CYS A 73 1.43 -4.82 6.50
CA CYS A 73 2.87 -4.91 6.80
C CYS A 73 3.71 -3.94 5.96
N ALA A 74 3.40 -3.79 4.66
CA ALA A 74 4.10 -2.83 3.80
C ALA A 74 3.87 -1.38 4.24
N LYS A 75 2.65 -1.04 4.69
CA LYS A 75 2.31 0.27 5.25
C LYS A 75 3.07 0.56 6.53
N GLU A 76 3.18 -0.43 7.44
CA GLU A 76 3.97 -0.30 8.67
C GLU A 76 5.45 -0.04 8.36
N ILE A 77 6.05 -0.83 7.46
CA ILE A 77 7.44 -0.63 7.04
C ILE A 77 7.65 0.75 6.40
N ALA A 78 6.71 1.20 5.57
CA ALA A 78 6.80 2.51 4.94
C ALA A 78 6.76 3.64 5.98
N LYS A 79 5.91 3.49 7.01
CA LYS A 79 5.83 4.44 8.13
C LYS A 79 7.13 4.47 8.94
N ASP A 80 7.67 3.31 9.30
CA ASP A 80 8.93 3.21 10.05
C ASP A 80 10.08 3.87 9.26
N ASN A 81 10.15 3.63 7.95
CA ASN A 81 11.13 4.26 7.07
C ASN A 81 10.97 5.79 6.97
N GLN A 82 9.73 6.30 7.01
CA GLN A 82 9.46 7.73 7.04
C GLN A 82 9.98 8.37 8.34
N GLU A 83 9.79 7.71 9.48
CA GLU A 83 10.30 8.17 10.79
C GLU A 83 11.83 8.19 10.81
N VAL A 84 12.48 7.13 10.31
CA VAL A 84 13.95 7.08 10.16
C VAL A 84 14.46 8.17 9.23
N SER A 85 13.80 8.39 8.09
CA SER A 85 14.16 9.46 7.14
C SER A 85 14.05 10.84 7.78
N MET A 86 13.02 11.08 8.59
CA MET A 86 12.86 12.34 9.33
C MET A 86 13.98 12.53 10.35
N MET A 87 14.33 11.50 11.11
CA MET A 87 15.44 11.55 12.06
C MET A 87 16.78 11.85 11.37
N SER A 88 17.06 11.19 10.24
CA SER A 88 18.27 11.46 9.45
C SER A 88 18.37 12.94 9.05
N LYS A 89 17.27 13.54 8.56
CA LYS A 89 17.24 14.96 8.18
C LYS A 89 17.50 15.89 9.37
N ILE A 90 16.97 15.55 10.54
CA ILE A 90 17.20 16.32 11.77
C ILE A 90 18.69 16.28 12.16
N PHE A 91 19.31 15.10 12.16
CA PHE A 91 20.74 14.95 12.48
C PHE A 91 21.66 15.69 11.48
N ASP A 92 21.34 15.67 10.19
CA ASP A 92 22.09 16.43 9.17
C ASP A 92 22.04 17.95 9.43
N ILE A 93 20.89 18.49 9.88
CA ILE A 93 20.77 19.91 10.25
C ILE A 93 21.67 20.24 11.46
N PHE A 94 21.73 19.37 12.47
CA PHE A 94 22.53 19.60 13.67
C PHE A 94 24.04 19.41 13.48
N HIS A 95 24.48 18.80 12.38
CA HIS A 95 25.91 18.66 12.07
C HIS A 95 26.58 19.94 11.54
N ILE A 96 25.87 21.07 11.46
CA ILE A 96 26.38 22.32 10.88
C ILE A 96 27.08 23.26 11.89
N GLU A 97 27.01 23.05 13.21
CA GLU A 97 27.53 24.02 14.20
C GLU A 97 28.73 23.55 15.05
N SER A 98 29.68 22.79 14.49
CA SER A 98 30.98 22.54 15.18
C SER A 98 32.23 22.89 14.37
N SER A 99 32.07 23.49 13.20
CA SER A 99 33.21 24.00 12.40
C SER A 99 33.39 25.51 12.62
N GLY A 100 33.76 25.92 13.84
CA GLY A 100 33.90 27.35 14.14
C GLY A 100 34.29 27.71 15.56
N CYS A 101 35.25 26.99 16.17
CA CYS A 101 36.00 27.50 17.33
C CYS A 101 37.49 27.23 17.08
N LEU A 102 38.13 28.16 16.36
CA LEU A 102 39.57 28.44 16.44
C LEU A 102 39.76 29.61 17.41
#